data_AF-A0A965FTX4-F1
#
_entry.id   AF-A0A965FTX4-F1
#
_cell.length_a   1.000
_cell.length_b   1.000
_cell.length_c   1.000
_cell.angle_alpha   90.00
_cell.angle_beta   90.00
_cell.angle_gamma   90.00
#
_symmetry.space_group_name_H-M   'P 1'
#
loop_
_entity.id
_entity.type
_entity.pdbx_description
1 polymer ?
#
loop_
_entity_poly.entity_id
_entity_poly.type
_entity_poly.pdbx_seq_one_letter_code
_entity_poly.pdbx_strand_id
1 'polypeptide(L)'
;HLDNDVAAAVDLVAGMLGRRDQWLRKTGQAPERAELEAAFAAERERFTAVARELLPDASAELAAELLTKTFTWRKRNKRAQALEAEDRDGRILQALASLLNLPPAQYTEAQWTVLSAMLALLPRAVAELKLVFAERGQADFTEIAQGAVRALGEPDAPTDLLLSLDVGIKHILIDEFQDTSISQRELLERLTAGWQADDGRTLFVVGDPMQSIYRFREAEVGLFLQARHEGIGGIPLEFLQLKTNFRSQAGIVEWVNATFPAVLPSREDATAGAVPYAPSVAHHPRSAGEAVGWHLFDERTDEAARVVEVIRVARAADARGSIAILVRNRGHLDHIVPALQAAGIRFRAVEIEHLGEKQVVQDLFALTRALTHPADRIAWLALLRAPWCGLTPVDLSLLAEGADEAVWDLMRDASRVAHLDAGAQARVARVVAILEPALVNRLRGNLRDAVEGVWLALGGPACCRDATEIEDGAMFLDELERIEEAGDIADPDAFAESLEKLFALPDLEAGDDAVQIMTVHKSKGLEFDTVIVPGLDRAPRNNLPPLILWKQLPDAGLLLAPIHESGGDKDPCYEYVRRMERAAEDLESGRLLYVAATRAKTRLHLLGCIKRADDGDAKAPGKRSLLHPL
;
A
#
# COMPACT_ATOMS: atom_id res chain seq x y z
N HIS A 1 -17.16 -4.43 -19.54
CA HIS A 1 -16.03 -5.11 -18.85
C HIS A 1 -16.44 -6.32 -18.04
N LEU A 2 -17.64 -6.33 -17.44
CA LEU A 2 -18.07 -7.33 -16.47
C LEU A 2 -19.07 -8.35 -17.03
N ASP A 3 -19.39 -8.25 -18.32
CA ASP A 3 -20.49 -9.04 -18.91
C ASP A 3 -20.23 -10.55 -18.94
N ASN A 4 -19.04 -11.02 -18.56
CA ASN A 4 -18.72 -12.44 -18.36
C ASN A 4 -17.66 -12.72 -17.26
N ASP A 5 -17.31 -11.75 -16.41
CA ASP A 5 -16.36 -11.97 -15.30
C ASP A 5 -16.92 -11.38 -14.01
N VAL A 6 -17.82 -12.15 -13.40
CA VAL A 6 -18.48 -11.79 -12.14
C VAL A 6 -17.46 -11.70 -11.01
N ALA A 7 -16.41 -12.52 -11.00
CA ALA A 7 -15.38 -12.47 -9.97
C ALA A 7 -14.64 -11.13 -10.00
N ALA A 8 -14.17 -10.70 -11.18
CA ALA A 8 -13.55 -9.38 -11.32
C ALA A 8 -14.49 -8.22 -10.97
N ALA A 9 -15.80 -8.34 -11.28
CA ALA A 9 -16.81 -7.37 -10.86
C ALA A 9 -16.89 -7.26 -9.33
N VAL A 10 -16.98 -8.41 -8.66
CA VAL A 10 -17.09 -8.51 -7.21
C VAL A 10 -15.85 -7.91 -6.55
N ASP A 11 -14.65 -8.22 -7.04
CA ASP A 11 -13.40 -7.68 -6.51
C ASP A 11 -13.31 -6.16 -6.66
N LEU A 12 -13.74 -5.62 -7.81
CA LEU A 12 -13.76 -4.19 -8.04
C LEU A 12 -14.77 -3.49 -7.12
N VAL A 13 -15.96 -4.07 -6.90
CA VAL A 13 -16.96 -3.54 -5.97
C VAL A 13 -16.47 -3.63 -4.53
N ALA A 14 -15.89 -4.76 -4.12
CA ALA A 14 -15.27 -4.92 -2.80
C ALA A 14 -14.16 -3.88 -2.57
N GLY A 15 -13.31 -3.65 -3.57
CA GLY A 15 -12.28 -2.61 -3.55
C GLY A 15 -12.83 -1.17 -3.51
N MET A 16 -14.05 -0.94 -3.99
CA MET A 16 -14.77 0.33 -3.82
C MET A 16 -15.37 0.46 -2.42
N LEU A 17 -15.93 -0.62 -1.85
CA LEU A 17 -16.50 -0.64 -0.50
C LEU A 17 -15.44 -0.43 0.59
N GLY A 18 -14.26 -1.03 0.42
CA GLY A 18 -13.12 -0.82 1.33
C GLY A 18 -12.54 0.61 1.29
N ARG A 19 -12.94 1.42 0.30
CA ARG A 19 -12.52 2.82 0.10
C ARG A 19 -13.73 3.76 0.06
N ARG A 20 -14.81 3.39 0.75
CA ARG A 20 -16.09 4.11 0.68
C ARG A 20 -16.02 5.52 1.24
N ASP A 21 -15.18 5.77 2.22
CA ASP A 21 -14.84 7.12 2.66
C ASP A 21 -14.32 8.04 1.56
N GLN A 22 -13.78 7.50 0.46
CA GLN A 22 -13.25 8.31 -0.65
C GLN A 22 -14.34 8.92 -1.51
N TRP A 23 -15.46 8.22 -1.70
CA TRP A 23 -16.50 8.58 -2.66
C TRP A 23 -17.89 8.77 -2.03
N LEU A 24 -18.10 8.34 -0.78
CA LEU A 24 -19.38 8.47 -0.07
C LEU A 24 -19.60 9.88 0.51
N ARG A 25 -18.79 10.89 0.15
CA ARG A 25 -18.79 12.20 0.81
C ARG A 25 -19.86 13.14 0.24
N LYS A 26 -20.75 13.59 1.14
CA LYS A 26 -21.82 14.61 1.02
C LYS A 26 -22.60 14.51 -0.30
N THR A 27 -23.74 13.84 -0.33
CA THR A 27 -25.01 14.53 0.01
C THR A 27 -26.10 13.59 0.54
N GLY A 28 -25.86 12.31 0.85
CA GLY A 28 -26.98 11.39 1.09
C GLY A 28 -27.95 11.28 -0.12
N GLN A 29 -27.57 11.89 -1.24
CA GLN A 29 -28.22 11.92 -2.54
C GLN A 29 -27.13 11.59 -3.57
N ALA A 30 -27.48 10.86 -4.63
CA ALA A 30 -26.54 10.65 -5.72
C ALA A 30 -26.36 11.98 -6.46
N PRO A 31 -25.12 12.38 -6.83
CA PRO A 31 -24.91 13.60 -7.59
C PRO A 31 -25.67 13.54 -8.92
N GLU A 32 -26.28 14.66 -9.31
CA GLU A 32 -27.01 14.73 -10.56
C GLU A 32 -26.07 14.90 -11.76
N ARG A 33 -26.51 14.48 -12.96
CA ARG A 33 -25.72 14.64 -14.19
C ARG A 33 -25.27 16.08 -14.40
N ALA A 34 -26.19 17.02 -14.20
CA ALA A 34 -25.94 18.44 -14.41
C ALA A 34 -24.86 18.98 -13.45
N GLU A 35 -24.80 18.50 -12.21
CA GLU A 35 -23.79 18.91 -11.22
C GLU A 35 -22.40 18.44 -11.63
N LEU A 36 -22.28 17.17 -12.05
CA LEU A 36 -21.01 16.59 -12.49
C LEU A 36 -20.53 17.19 -13.82
N GLU A 37 -21.44 17.46 -14.76
CA GLU A 37 -21.12 18.16 -16.02
C GLU A 37 -20.73 19.63 -15.77
N ALA A 38 -21.36 20.30 -14.81
CA ALA A 38 -20.96 21.64 -14.39
C ALA A 38 -19.53 21.67 -13.83
N ALA A 39 -19.12 20.63 -13.09
CA ALA A 39 -17.75 20.51 -12.60
C ALA A 39 -16.73 20.39 -13.73
N PHE A 40 -17.02 19.58 -14.76
CA PHE A 40 -16.18 19.51 -15.95
C PHE A 40 -16.16 20.84 -16.73
N ALA A 41 -17.30 21.51 -16.85
CA ALA A 41 -17.40 22.82 -17.50
C ALA A 41 -16.56 23.88 -16.78
N ALA A 42 -16.61 23.91 -15.44
CA ALA A 42 -15.83 24.83 -14.61
C ALA A 42 -14.32 24.61 -14.80
N GLU A 43 -13.85 23.36 -14.84
CA GLU A 43 -12.44 23.05 -15.13
C GLU A 43 -12.04 23.52 -16.53
N ARG A 44 -12.90 23.33 -17.54
CA ARG A 44 -12.64 23.83 -18.90
C ARG A 44 -12.50 25.35 -18.91
N GLU A 45 -13.40 26.05 -18.24
CA GLU A 45 -13.37 27.50 -18.12
C GLU A 45 -12.09 27.97 -17.42
N ARG A 46 -11.70 27.31 -16.34
CA ARG A 46 -10.46 27.61 -15.60
C ARG A 46 -9.23 27.54 -16.50
N PHE A 47 -9.01 26.45 -17.23
CA PHE A 47 -7.86 26.34 -18.14
C PHE A 47 -7.94 27.33 -19.30
N THR A 48 -9.14 27.59 -19.81
CA THR A 48 -9.37 28.56 -20.88
C THR A 48 -9.06 29.98 -20.42
N ALA A 49 -9.47 30.36 -19.20
CA ALA A 49 -9.19 31.66 -18.61
C ALA A 49 -7.69 31.87 -18.41
N VAL A 50 -6.99 30.89 -17.82
CA VAL A 50 -5.53 30.94 -17.63
C VAL A 50 -4.80 31.08 -18.97
N ALA A 51 -5.22 30.33 -19.99
CA ALA A 51 -4.60 30.41 -21.31
C ALA A 51 -4.88 31.76 -22.00
N ARG A 52 -6.09 32.31 -21.84
CA ARG A 52 -6.47 33.62 -22.40
C ARG A 52 -5.82 34.80 -21.70
N GLU A 53 -5.48 34.67 -20.42
CA GLU A 53 -4.69 35.68 -19.71
C GLU A 53 -3.28 35.81 -20.31
N LEU A 54 -2.67 34.69 -20.73
CA LEU A 54 -1.34 34.67 -21.34
C LEU A 54 -1.38 34.94 -22.85
N LEU A 55 -2.42 34.47 -23.54
CA LEU A 55 -2.60 34.62 -24.98
C LEU A 55 -4.09 34.88 -25.28
N PRO A 56 -4.51 36.14 -25.55
CA PRO A 56 -5.93 36.52 -25.59
C PRO A 56 -6.83 35.71 -26.54
N ASP A 57 -6.29 35.20 -27.65
CA ASP A 57 -7.00 34.36 -28.61
C ASP A 57 -6.79 32.85 -28.40
N ALA A 58 -6.29 32.45 -27.23
CA ALA A 58 -6.08 31.05 -26.89
C ALA A 58 -7.38 30.24 -26.99
N SER A 59 -7.29 29.14 -27.74
CA SER A 59 -8.32 28.11 -27.88
C SER A 59 -7.67 26.73 -28.06
N ALA A 60 -8.45 25.66 -27.91
CA ALA A 60 -7.96 24.30 -28.13
C ALA A 60 -7.54 24.08 -29.60
N GLU A 61 -8.24 24.69 -30.55
CA GLU A 61 -7.92 24.66 -31.98
C GLU A 61 -6.58 25.36 -32.24
N LEU A 62 -6.40 26.57 -31.69
CA LEU A 62 -5.14 27.30 -31.81
C LEU A 62 -3.99 26.52 -31.17
N ALA A 63 -4.21 25.88 -30.02
CA ALA A 63 -3.21 25.03 -29.40
C ALA A 63 -2.82 23.83 -30.30
N ALA A 64 -3.78 23.22 -31.01
CA ALA A 64 -3.53 22.10 -31.92
C ALA A 64 -2.74 22.51 -33.18
N GLU A 65 -2.94 23.75 -33.63
CA GLU A 65 -2.19 24.36 -34.74
C GLU A 65 -0.75 24.74 -34.35
N LEU A 66 -0.53 25.11 -33.09
CA LEU A 66 0.77 25.57 -32.60
C LEU A 66 1.64 24.44 -32.03
N LEU A 67 1.03 23.40 -31.45
CA LEU A 67 1.73 22.32 -30.76
C LEU A 67 1.61 20.97 -31.48
N THR A 68 2.61 20.11 -31.29
CA THR A 68 2.57 18.71 -31.69
C THR A 68 1.73 17.87 -30.74
N LYS A 69 1.45 16.61 -31.12
CA LYS A 69 0.83 15.62 -30.21
C LYS A 69 1.68 15.29 -28.97
N THR A 70 2.96 15.67 -28.96
CA THR A 70 3.87 15.52 -27.82
C THR A 70 4.03 16.82 -27.03
N PHE A 71 3.14 17.80 -27.23
CA PHE A 71 3.12 19.09 -26.53
C PHE A 71 4.40 19.92 -26.69
N THR A 72 5.02 19.86 -27.87
CA THR A 72 6.17 20.71 -28.24
C THR A 72 5.78 21.66 -29.37
N TRP A 73 6.42 22.83 -29.44
CA TRP A 73 6.19 23.80 -30.51
C TRP A 73 6.39 23.22 -31.91
N ARG A 74 5.47 23.51 -32.84
CA ARG A 74 5.61 23.09 -34.24
C ARG A 74 6.65 23.94 -34.95
N LYS A 75 7.82 23.37 -35.21
CA LYS A 75 8.96 24.00 -35.88
C LYS A 75 8.66 24.69 -37.23
N ARG A 76 7.58 24.34 -37.93
CA ARG A 76 7.21 24.92 -39.24
C ARG A 76 6.15 26.03 -39.17
N ASN A 77 5.58 26.30 -37.99
CA ASN A 77 4.58 27.34 -37.80
C ASN A 77 5.27 28.63 -37.31
N LYS A 78 5.16 29.72 -38.08
CA LYS A 78 5.81 31.01 -37.76
C LYS A 78 5.34 31.59 -36.43
N ARG A 79 4.05 31.42 -36.11
CA ARG A 79 3.48 31.89 -34.85
C ARG A 79 4.00 31.07 -33.66
N ALA A 80 4.16 29.76 -33.84
CA ALA A 80 4.77 28.89 -32.82
C ALA A 80 6.23 29.29 -32.54
N GLN A 81 7.02 29.62 -33.57
CA GLN A 81 8.40 30.10 -33.39
C GLN A 81 8.48 31.43 -32.64
N ALA A 82 7.58 32.37 -32.94
CA ALA A 82 7.53 33.66 -32.25
C ALA A 82 7.18 33.48 -30.76
N LEU A 83 6.15 32.67 -30.47
CA LEU A 83 5.74 32.37 -29.10
C LEU A 83 6.81 31.57 -28.34
N GLU A 84 7.49 30.62 -28.98
CA GLU A 84 8.61 29.87 -28.38
C GLU A 84 9.76 30.80 -27.95
N ALA A 85 10.02 31.88 -28.69
CA ALA A 85 11.03 32.87 -28.33
C ALA A 85 10.59 33.82 -27.19
N GLU A 86 9.29 34.06 -27.06
CA GLU A 86 8.69 34.90 -26.00
C GLU A 86 8.46 34.13 -24.70
N ASP A 87 8.20 32.83 -24.78
CA ASP A 87 7.85 31.94 -23.66
C ASP A 87 9.06 31.49 -22.84
N ARG A 88 9.78 32.46 -22.24
CA ARG A 88 11.02 32.21 -21.49
C ARG A 88 10.87 31.23 -20.33
N ASP A 89 9.71 31.22 -19.69
CA ASP A 89 9.41 30.39 -18.51
C ASP A 89 8.55 29.16 -18.86
N GLY A 90 8.24 28.93 -20.15
CA GLY A 90 7.41 27.79 -20.60
C GLY A 90 5.92 27.87 -20.22
N ARG A 91 5.46 29.01 -19.72
CA ARG A 91 4.08 29.21 -19.21
C ARG A 91 3.05 29.17 -20.34
N ILE A 92 3.37 29.75 -21.49
CA ILE A 92 2.46 29.76 -22.66
C ILE A 92 2.34 28.34 -23.22
N LEU A 93 3.47 27.63 -23.35
CA LEU A 93 3.49 26.23 -23.77
C LEU A 93 2.65 25.36 -22.84
N GLN A 94 2.82 25.51 -21.52
CA GLN A 94 2.06 24.76 -20.51
C GLN A 94 0.56 25.07 -20.58
N ALA A 95 0.18 26.33 -20.73
CA ALA A 95 -1.22 26.73 -20.85
C ALA A 95 -1.87 26.16 -22.12
N LEU A 96 -1.21 26.28 -23.28
CA LEU A 96 -1.69 25.70 -24.53
C LEU A 96 -1.74 24.17 -24.50
N ALA A 97 -0.74 23.52 -23.89
CA ALA A 97 -0.74 22.06 -23.70
C ALA A 97 -1.90 21.59 -22.82
N SER A 98 -2.31 22.41 -21.83
CA SER A 98 -3.48 22.15 -21.00
C SER A 98 -4.79 22.22 -21.81
N LEU A 99 -4.88 23.16 -22.77
CA LEU A 99 -6.05 23.27 -23.67
C LEU A 99 -6.23 22.05 -24.59
N LEU A 100 -5.14 21.39 -24.99
CA LEU A 100 -5.19 20.15 -25.76
C LEU A 100 -5.66 18.93 -24.94
N ASN A 101 -5.70 19.10 -23.63
CA ASN A 101 -5.95 18.04 -22.66
C ASN A 101 -7.21 18.31 -21.84
N LEU A 102 -8.07 19.24 -22.27
CA LEU A 102 -9.30 19.60 -21.57
C LEU A 102 -10.21 18.38 -21.35
N PRO A 103 -10.92 18.31 -20.22
CA PRO A 103 -11.95 17.31 -20.06
C PRO A 103 -13.08 17.55 -21.08
N PRO A 104 -13.84 16.52 -21.46
CA PRO A 104 -15.07 16.73 -22.23
C PRO A 104 -16.07 17.56 -21.42
N ALA A 105 -16.95 18.29 -22.11
CA ALA A 105 -17.92 19.17 -21.44
C ALA A 105 -19.13 18.43 -20.86
N GLN A 106 -19.42 17.24 -21.38
CA GLN A 106 -20.61 16.45 -21.05
C GLN A 106 -20.27 14.96 -21.08
N TYR A 107 -21.05 14.16 -20.37
CA TYR A 107 -21.00 12.72 -20.50
C TYR A 107 -21.73 12.27 -21.77
N THR A 108 -21.25 11.19 -22.38
CA THR A 108 -22.02 10.42 -23.35
C THR A 108 -23.14 9.63 -22.64
N GLU A 109 -24.19 9.26 -23.38
CA GLU A 109 -25.29 8.46 -22.81
C GLU A 109 -24.82 7.11 -22.26
N ALA A 110 -23.85 6.47 -22.93
CA ALA A 110 -23.25 5.23 -22.47
C ALA A 110 -22.51 5.42 -21.13
N GLN A 111 -21.69 6.47 -21.03
CA GLN A 111 -20.99 6.82 -19.79
C GLN A 111 -21.97 7.09 -18.65
N TRP A 112 -23.01 7.90 -18.91
CA TRP A 112 -24.00 8.23 -17.91
C TRP A 112 -24.79 7.02 -17.45
N THR A 113 -25.11 6.08 -18.35
CA THR A 113 -25.79 4.83 -18.01
C THR A 113 -24.96 3.99 -17.03
N VAL A 114 -23.68 3.78 -17.34
CA VAL A 114 -22.76 3.03 -16.46
C VAL A 114 -22.60 3.74 -15.12
N LEU A 115 -22.37 5.05 -15.14
CA LEU A 115 -22.19 5.86 -13.94
C LEU A 115 -23.45 5.85 -13.07
N SER A 116 -24.63 6.00 -13.66
CA SER A 116 -25.92 5.95 -12.95
C SER A 116 -26.15 4.59 -12.29
N ALA A 117 -25.82 3.49 -12.99
CA ALA A 117 -25.92 2.16 -12.41
C ALA A 117 -25.00 2.01 -11.20
N MET A 118 -23.77 2.54 -11.27
CA MET A 118 -22.83 2.52 -10.16
C MET A 118 -23.27 3.40 -8.98
N LEU A 119 -23.75 4.62 -9.26
CA LEU A 119 -24.31 5.54 -8.26
C LEU A 119 -25.54 4.96 -7.56
N ALA A 120 -26.29 4.08 -8.23
CA ALA A 120 -27.40 3.34 -7.62
C ALA A 120 -26.94 2.10 -6.83
N LEU A 121 -25.92 1.37 -7.31
CA LEU A 121 -25.43 0.13 -6.73
C LEU A 121 -24.61 0.37 -5.46
N LEU A 122 -23.63 1.26 -5.51
CA LEU A 122 -22.64 1.43 -4.44
C LEU A 122 -23.24 1.83 -3.10
N PRO A 123 -24.22 2.77 -3.01
CA PRO A 123 -24.88 3.08 -1.73
C PRO A 123 -25.65 1.89 -1.15
N ARG A 124 -26.28 1.06 -2.00
CA ARG A 124 -26.96 -0.17 -1.57
C ARG A 124 -25.96 -1.18 -1.03
N ALA A 125 -24.84 -1.37 -1.73
CA ALA A 125 -23.78 -2.26 -1.28
C ALA A 125 -23.16 -1.80 0.07
N VAL A 126 -23.04 -0.49 0.30
CA VAL A 126 -22.65 0.05 1.62
C VAL A 126 -23.71 -0.24 2.69
N ALA A 127 -25.00 -0.13 2.37
CA ALA A 127 -26.07 -0.45 3.31
C ALA A 127 -26.05 -1.95 3.70
N GLU A 128 -25.90 -2.84 2.72
CA GLU A 128 -25.76 -4.29 2.96
C GLU A 128 -24.50 -4.60 3.79
N LEU A 129 -23.36 -3.96 3.48
CA LEU A 129 -22.13 -4.12 4.28
C LEU A 129 -22.35 -3.73 5.74
N LYS A 130 -23.12 -2.66 6.00
CA LYS A 130 -23.46 -2.25 7.38
C LYS A 130 -24.36 -3.25 8.10
N LEU A 131 -25.27 -3.92 7.38
CA LEU A 131 -26.07 -5.01 7.96
C LEU A 131 -25.16 -6.18 8.34
N VAL A 132 -24.23 -6.57 7.46
CA VAL A 132 -23.24 -7.63 7.74
C VAL A 132 -22.38 -7.28 8.96
N PHE A 133 -21.92 -6.02 9.07
CA PHE A 133 -21.20 -5.54 10.25
C PHE A 133 -22.03 -5.67 11.54
N ALA A 134 -23.32 -5.31 11.48
CA ALA A 134 -24.22 -5.40 12.63
C ALA A 134 -24.50 -6.86 13.03
N GLU A 135 -24.74 -7.74 12.07
CA GLU A 135 -25.01 -9.17 12.28
C GLU A 135 -23.80 -9.91 12.87
N ARG A 136 -22.59 -9.56 12.41
CA ARG A 136 -21.34 -10.21 12.84
C ARG A 136 -20.68 -9.53 14.04
N GLY A 137 -21.16 -8.36 14.47
CA GLY A 137 -20.50 -7.56 15.51
C GLY A 137 -19.09 -7.11 15.12
N GLN A 138 -18.87 -6.86 13.83
CA GLN A 138 -17.56 -6.51 13.26
C GLN A 138 -17.60 -5.11 12.64
N ALA A 139 -16.45 -4.46 12.54
CA ALA A 139 -16.29 -3.19 11.83
C ALA A 139 -14.89 -3.12 11.21
N ASP A 140 -14.78 -2.52 10.03
CA ASP A 140 -13.48 -2.19 9.46
C ASP A 140 -13.00 -0.79 9.93
N PHE A 141 -11.76 -0.44 9.60
CA PHE A 141 -11.16 0.84 10.00
C PHE A 141 -11.96 2.06 9.48
N THR A 142 -12.49 1.97 8.26
CA THR A 142 -13.31 3.03 7.68
C THR A 142 -14.61 3.22 8.47
N GLU A 143 -15.25 2.13 8.91
CA GLU A 143 -16.49 2.19 9.69
C GLU A 143 -16.24 2.77 11.07
N ILE A 144 -15.10 2.46 11.69
CA ILE A 144 -14.70 3.06 12.97
C ILE A 144 -14.58 4.58 12.82
N ALA A 145 -13.87 5.06 11.81
CA ALA A 145 -13.68 6.49 11.57
C ALA A 145 -15.01 7.21 11.29
N GLN A 146 -15.83 6.67 10.38
CA GLN A 146 -17.13 7.23 10.06
C GLN A 146 -18.11 7.15 11.24
N GLY A 147 -18.05 6.06 12.00
CA GLY A 147 -18.84 5.85 13.21
C GLY A 147 -18.53 6.88 14.28
N ALA A 148 -17.25 7.18 14.50
CA ALA A 148 -16.82 8.23 15.42
C ALA A 148 -17.38 9.61 15.01
N VAL A 149 -17.27 9.97 13.73
CA VAL A 149 -17.83 11.24 13.19
C VAL A 149 -19.35 11.31 13.40
N ARG A 150 -20.08 10.24 13.02
CA ARG A 150 -21.55 10.18 13.21
C ARG A 150 -21.96 10.23 14.66
N ALA A 151 -21.18 9.61 15.56
CA ALA A 151 -21.46 9.59 16.99
C ALA A 151 -21.37 10.98 17.64
N LEU A 152 -20.67 11.95 17.02
CA LEU A 152 -20.64 13.33 17.50
C LEU A 152 -21.89 14.14 17.13
N GLY A 153 -22.60 13.76 16.07
CA GLY A 153 -23.72 14.55 15.51
C GLY A 153 -23.22 15.71 14.65
N GLU A 154 -24.15 16.52 14.16
CA GLU A 154 -23.83 17.69 13.34
C GLU A 154 -23.55 18.93 14.22
N PRO A 155 -22.79 19.93 13.75
CA PRO A 155 -22.48 21.11 14.56
C PRO A 155 -23.71 21.88 15.07
N ASP A 156 -24.80 21.88 14.32
CA ASP A 156 -26.09 22.49 14.67
C ASP A 156 -27.02 21.55 15.48
N ALA A 157 -26.67 20.26 15.57
CA ALA A 157 -27.38 19.24 16.33
C ALA A 157 -26.37 18.27 16.99
N PRO A 158 -25.57 18.75 17.97
CA PRO A 158 -24.56 17.93 18.63
C PRO A 158 -25.22 16.87 19.50
N THR A 159 -24.58 15.71 19.59
CA THR A 159 -24.99 14.65 20.52
C THR A 159 -24.51 14.93 21.94
N ASP A 160 -25.10 14.23 22.92
CA ASP A 160 -24.62 14.24 24.31
C ASP A 160 -23.14 13.84 24.44
N LEU A 161 -22.66 12.97 23.54
CA LEU A 161 -21.24 12.59 23.49
C LEU A 161 -20.37 13.81 23.16
N LEU A 162 -20.66 14.53 22.07
CA LEU A 162 -19.91 15.72 21.69
C LEU A 162 -19.95 16.78 22.80
N LEU A 163 -21.12 17.03 23.40
CA LEU A 163 -21.25 17.96 24.52
C LEU A 163 -20.39 17.55 25.73
N SER A 164 -20.33 16.25 26.04
CA SER A 164 -19.49 15.75 27.13
C SER A 164 -18.00 15.90 26.84
N LEU A 165 -17.59 15.66 25.59
CA LEU A 165 -16.19 15.79 25.15
C LEU A 165 -15.77 17.26 25.08
N ASP A 166 -16.64 18.17 24.65
CA ASP A 166 -16.36 19.60 24.58
C ASP A 166 -16.03 20.21 25.94
N VAL A 167 -16.65 19.71 27.02
CA VAL A 167 -16.35 20.11 28.40
C VAL A 167 -15.01 19.53 28.88
N GLY A 168 -14.68 18.30 28.47
CA GLY A 168 -13.51 17.56 28.96
C GLY A 168 -12.21 17.89 28.22
N ILE A 169 -12.28 18.09 26.91
CA ILE A 169 -11.12 18.28 26.04
C ILE A 169 -10.77 19.76 25.98
N LYS A 170 -9.59 20.10 26.50
CA LYS A 170 -9.05 21.47 26.41
C LYS A 170 -7.97 21.63 25.37
N HIS A 171 -7.18 20.58 25.13
CA HIS A 171 -6.02 20.66 24.26
C HIS A 171 -6.02 19.47 23.32
N ILE A 172 -5.95 19.72 22.02
CA ILE A 172 -5.79 18.69 20.98
C ILE A 172 -4.42 18.89 20.36
N LEU A 173 -3.59 17.84 20.42
CA LEU A 173 -2.27 17.80 19.82
C LEU A 173 -2.27 16.74 18.72
N ILE A 174 -1.84 17.11 17.53
CA ILE A 174 -1.82 16.23 16.37
C ILE A 174 -0.42 16.24 15.77
N ASP A 175 0.19 15.07 15.71
CA ASP A 175 1.43 14.85 14.97
C ASP A 175 1.12 14.26 13.59
N GLU A 176 2.08 14.36 12.67
CA GLU A 176 1.97 13.86 11.29
C GLU A 176 0.72 14.37 10.54
N PHE A 177 0.33 15.63 10.75
CA PHE A 177 -0.92 16.20 10.22
C PHE A 177 -1.02 16.14 8.69
N GLN A 178 0.10 16.08 7.97
CA GLN A 178 0.12 15.90 6.51
C GLN A 178 -0.43 14.54 6.03
N ASP A 179 -0.58 13.57 6.93
CA ASP A 179 -1.20 12.27 6.65
C ASP A 179 -2.68 12.21 7.04
N THR A 180 -3.26 13.34 7.45
CA THR A 180 -4.66 13.42 7.86
C THR A 180 -5.58 13.22 6.65
N SER A 181 -6.60 12.38 6.82
CA SER A 181 -7.68 12.22 5.84
C SER A 181 -8.78 13.26 6.02
N ILE A 182 -9.62 13.46 5.01
CA ILE A 182 -10.75 14.39 5.09
C ILE A 182 -11.70 14.01 6.24
N SER A 183 -11.95 12.71 6.46
CA SER A 183 -12.80 12.25 7.58
C SER A 183 -12.19 12.53 8.95
N GLN A 184 -10.86 12.44 9.08
CA GLN A 184 -10.17 12.85 10.31
C GLN A 184 -10.21 14.37 10.49
N ARG A 185 -10.07 15.15 9.42
CA ARG A 185 -10.28 16.60 9.48
C ARG A 185 -11.70 16.95 9.91
N GLU A 186 -12.71 16.29 9.35
CA GLU A 186 -14.12 16.49 9.75
C GLU A 186 -14.35 16.14 11.22
N LEU A 187 -13.73 15.06 11.71
CA LEU A 187 -13.75 14.72 13.13
C LEU A 187 -13.19 15.87 14.00
N LEU A 188 -12.04 16.43 13.61
CA LEU A 188 -11.44 17.56 14.31
C LEU A 188 -12.34 18.79 14.28
N GLU A 189 -12.89 19.13 13.11
CA GLU A 189 -13.81 20.26 12.95
C GLU A 189 -15.06 20.11 13.83
N ARG A 190 -15.61 18.89 13.97
CA ARG A 190 -16.73 18.60 14.88
C ARG A 190 -16.32 18.76 16.35
N LEU A 191 -15.17 18.21 16.74
CA LEU A 191 -14.66 18.31 18.11
C LEU A 191 -14.35 19.75 18.54
N THR A 192 -14.00 20.62 17.58
CA THR A 192 -13.66 22.01 17.84
C THR A 192 -14.78 23.00 17.51
N ALA A 193 -15.96 22.53 17.09
CA ALA A 193 -17.04 23.40 16.59
C ALA A 193 -17.51 24.45 17.60
N GLY A 194 -17.44 24.14 18.90
CA GLY A 194 -17.82 25.04 19.99
C GLY A 194 -16.67 25.92 20.52
N TRP A 195 -15.47 25.84 19.94
CA TRP A 195 -14.28 26.51 20.45
C TRP A 195 -14.23 27.97 20.00
N GLN A 196 -13.78 28.85 20.89
CA GLN A 196 -13.66 30.28 20.67
C GLN A 196 -12.22 30.74 20.90
N ALA A 197 -11.85 31.85 20.27
CA ALA A 197 -10.57 32.48 20.56
C ALA A 197 -10.47 32.85 22.05
N ASP A 198 -9.31 32.60 22.65
CA ASP A 198 -8.97 32.95 24.04
C ASP A 198 -9.83 32.31 25.14
N ASP A 199 -10.56 31.22 24.85
CA ASP A 199 -11.37 30.49 25.84
C ASP A 199 -10.58 29.47 26.69
N GLY A 200 -9.26 29.42 26.50
CA GLY A 200 -8.34 28.52 27.19
C GLY A 200 -8.17 27.14 26.54
N ARG A 201 -8.85 26.87 25.42
CA ARG A 201 -8.66 25.66 24.61
C ARG A 201 -7.66 25.89 23.49
N THR A 202 -6.89 24.86 23.12
CA THR A 202 -5.83 25.00 22.09
C THR A 202 -5.77 23.81 21.15
N LEU A 203 -5.61 24.10 19.87
CA LEU A 203 -5.30 23.12 18.82
C LEU A 203 -3.84 23.31 18.39
N PHE A 204 -3.04 22.26 18.50
CA PHE A 204 -1.63 22.26 18.11
C PHE A 204 -1.37 21.14 17.10
N VAL A 205 -0.92 21.51 15.90
CA VAL A 205 -0.67 20.56 14.81
C VAL A 205 0.80 20.61 14.39
N VAL A 206 1.38 19.44 14.19
CA VAL A 206 2.76 19.24 13.73
C VAL A 206 2.73 18.36 12.50
N GLY A 207 3.59 18.65 11.54
CA GLY A 207 3.75 17.80 10.36
C GLY A 207 4.76 18.37 9.39
N ASP A 208 5.12 17.55 8.40
CA ASP A 208 5.97 17.93 7.29
C ASP A 208 5.29 17.55 5.96
N PRO A 209 4.78 18.51 5.18
CA PRO A 209 4.10 18.21 3.93
C PRO A 209 5.02 17.55 2.89
N MET A 210 6.35 17.66 3.01
CA MET A 210 7.32 16.94 2.17
C MET A 210 7.38 15.44 2.51
N GLN A 211 6.83 15.02 3.66
CA GLN A 211 6.76 13.63 4.11
C GLN A 211 5.34 13.03 4.02
N SER A 212 4.42 13.63 3.25
CA SER A 212 3.11 13.00 2.97
C SER A 212 3.28 11.88 1.94
N ILE A 213 3.09 10.64 2.38
CA ILE A 213 3.31 9.41 1.58
C ILE A 213 2.21 8.36 1.79
N TYR A 214 1.07 8.75 2.37
CA TYR A 214 -0.05 7.85 2.66
C TYR A 214 -1.30 8.17 1.84
N ARG A 215 -1.16 8.71 0.63
CA ARG A 215 -2.31 9.04 -0.24
C ARG A 215 -3.19 7.81 -0.51
N PHE A 216 -2.59 6.62 -0.58
CA PHE A 216 -3.30 5.35 -0.70
C PHE A 216 -4.22 5.03 0.50
N ARG A 217 -4.02 5.71 1.64
CA ARG A 217 -4.88 5.72 2.84
C ARG A 217 -5.62 7.06 3.03
N GLU A 218 -5.78 7.83 1.96
CA GLU A 218 -6.52 9.11 1.94
C GLU A 218 -5.86 10.26 2.68
N ALA A 219 -4.56 10.16 2.99
CA ALA A 219 -3.82 11.34 3.37
C ALA A 219 -3.89 12.38 2.26
N GLU A 220 -4.47 13.54 2.57
CA GLU A 220 -4.57 14.66 1.63
C GLU A 220 -3.67 15.79 2.11
N VAL A 221 -2.45 15.86 1.55
CA VAL A 221 -1.50 16.94 1.88
C VAL A 221 -2.08 18.34 1.62
N GLY A 222 -3.06 18.45 0.71
CA GLY A 222 -3.81 19.67 0.49
C GLY A 222 -4.49 20.19 1.76
N LEU A 223 -4.90 19.31 2.68
CA LEU A 223 -5.49 19.70 3.96
C LEU A 223 -4.47 20.38 4.88
N PHE A 224 -3.21 19.95 4.86
CA PHE A 224 -2.13 20.62 5.58
C PHE A 224 -1.93 22.05 5.05
N LEU A 225 -1.90 22.19 3.72
CA LEU A 225 -1.75 23.50 3.06
C LEU A 225 -2.94 24.41 3.34
N GLN A 226 -4.16 23.89 3.25
CA GLN A 226 -5.38 24.63 3.59
C GLN A 226 -5.40 25.03 5.06
N ALA A 227 -5.09 24.12 5.99
CA ALA A 227 -5.07 24.42 7.42
C ALA A 227 -4.09 25.55 7.76
N ARG A 228 -2.95 25.61 7.07
CA ARG A 228 -1.98 26.71 7.21
C ARG A 228 -2.54 28.07 6.81
N HIS A 229 -3.42 28.14 5.81
CA HIS A 229 -3.97 29.40 5.29
C HIS A 229 -5.31 29.78 5.91
N GLU A 230 -6.17 28.79 6.18
CA GLU A 230 -7.58 28.96 6.55
C GLU A 230 -7.88 28.54 7.99
N GLY A 231 -6.96 27.82 8.64
CA GLY A 231 -7.19 27.21 9.95
C GLY A 231 -7.99 25.91 9.87
N ILE A 232 -8.47 25.43 11.04
CA ILE A 232 -9.26 24.19 11.16
C ILE A 232 -10.50 24.50 12.00
N GLY A 233 -11.70 24.21 11.49
CA GLY A 233 -12.94 24.41 12.24
C GLY A 233 -13.17 25.85 12.70
N GLY A 234 -12.70 26.84 11.93
CA GLY A 234 -12.76 28.26 12.28
C GLY A 234 -11.69 28.73 13.26
N ILE A 235 -10.81 27.84 13.73
CA ILE A 235 -9.67 28.17 14.58
C ILE A 235 -8.49 28.58 13.69
N PRO A 236 -8.02 29.84 13.74
CA PRO A 236 -6.82 30.25 13.03
C PRO A 236 -5.58 29.60 13.65
N LEU A 237 -4.64 29.19 12.81
CA LEU A 237 -3.38 28.56 13.24
C LEU A 237 -2.21 29.52 13.06
N GLU A 238 -1.35 29.65 14.07
CA GLU A 238 -0.07 30.35 13.95
C GLU A 238 0.95 29.42 13.28
N PHE A 239 1.42 29.78 12.09
CA PHE A 239 2.40 28.97 11.36
C PHE A 239 3.82 29.19 11.88
N LEU A 240 4.45 28.12 12.36
CA LEU A 240 5.85 28.09 12.78
C LEU A 240 6.64 27.12 11.90
N GLN A 241 7.81 27.56 11.42
CA GLN A 241 8.71 26.74 10.61
C GLN A 241 9.99 26.41 11.38
N LEU A 242 10.19 25.12 11.66
CA LEU A 242 11.45 24.62 12.23
C LEU A 242 12.46 24.34 11.11
N LYS A 243 13.62 24.99 11.18
CA LYS A 243 14.66 24.88 10.13
C LYS A 243 15.83 23.97 10.50
N THR A 244 16.05 23.72 11.78
CA THR A 244 17.23 22.98 12.25
C THR A 244 16.99 21.47 12.20
N ASN A 245 17.85 20.74 11.49
CA ASN A 245 17.85 19.28 11.45
C ASN A 245 18.83 18.74 12.50
N PHE A 246 18.28 18.06 13.51
CA PHE A 246 19.03 17.41 14.60
C PHE A 246 19.27 15.91 14.38
N ARG A 247 18.89 15.38 13.22
CA ARG A 247 19.00 13.93 12.91
C ARG A 247 20.28 13.60 12.17
N SER A 248 20.51 14.32 11.07
CA SER A 248 21.48 13.96 10.04
C SER A 248 22.72 14.84 10.12
N GLN A 249 23.87 14.27 9.76
CA GLN A 249 25.09 15.04 9.58
C GLN A 249 24.99 16.04 8.42
N ALA A 250 25.78 17.12 8.47
CA ALA A 250 25.74 18.20 7.47
C ALA A 250 25.87 17.72 6.02
N GLY A 251 26.70 16.71 5.74
CA GLY A 251 26.87 16.19 4.38
C GLY A 251 25.60 15.62 3.75
N ILE A 252 24.71 15.00 4.56
CA ILE A 252 23.41 14.50 4.08
C ILE A 252 22.45 15.68 3.86
N VAL A 253 22.36 16.59 4.84
CA VAL A 253 21.44 17.74 4.77
C VAL A 253 21.77 18.65 3.58
N GLU A 254 23.05 18.91 3.33
CA GLU A 254 23.52 19.68 2.19
C GLU A 254 23.20 19.02 0.85
N TRP A 255 23.38 17.69 0.75
CA TRP A 255 22.99 16.95 -0.44
C TRP A 255 21.47 17.00 -0.66
N VAL A 256 20.67 16.79 0.38
CA VAL A 256 19.20 16.89 0.30
C VAL A 256 18.77 18.29 -0.15
N ASN A 257 19.37 19.34 0.43
CA ASN A 257 19.12 20.74 0.03
C ASN A 257 19.48 21.04 -1.43
N ALA A 258 20.48 20.36 -1.99
CA ALA A 258 20.91 20.55 -3.38
C ALA A 258 20.04 19.76 -4.38
N THR A 259 19.60 18.55 -4.00
CA THR A 259 18.91 17.62 -4.90
C THR A 259 17.40 17.83 -4.92
N PHE A 260 16.75 17.96 -3.76
CA PHE A 260 15.28 17.94 -3.69
C PHE A 260 14.55 19.16 -4.26
N PRO A 261 15.16 20.35 -4.44
CA PRO A 261 14.54 21.42 -5.24
C PRO A 261 14.25 21.04 -6.70
N ALA A 262 14.97 20.05 -7.25
CA ALA A 262 14.72 19.52 -8.60
C ALA A 262 13.73 18.34 -8.61
N VAL A 263 13.61 17.63 -7.48
CA VAL A 263 12.70 16.47 -7.32
C VAL A 263 11.28 16.91 -6.95
N LEU A 264 11.16 17.86 -6.02
CA LEU A 264 9.88 18.41 -5.57
C LEU A 264 9.44 19.58 -6.45
N PRO A 265 8.14 19.84 -6.57
CA PRO A 265 7.62 20.94 -7.39
C PRO A 265 8.11 22.30 -6.88
N SER A 266 8.27 23.26 -7.77
CA SER A 266 8.71 24.62 -7.39
C SER A 266 7.60 25.48 -6.77
N ARG A 267 6.33 25.10 -6.97
CA ARG A 267 5.16 25.86 -6.52
C ARG A 267 4.21 24.96 -5.73
N GLU A 268 3.61 25.58 -4.72
CA GLU A 268 2.53 24.99 -3.93
C GLU A 268 1.23 24.93 -4.76
N ASP A 269 0.55 23.78 -4.72
CA ASP A 269 -0.79 23.57 -5.27
C ASP A 269 -1.53 22.54 -4.40
N ALA A 270 -2.49 23.00 -3.60
CA ALA A 270 -3.26 22.14 -2.71
C ALA A 270 -4.13 21.12 -3.45
N THR A 271 -4.61 21.44 -4.67
CA THR A 271 -5.48 20.54 -5.45
C THR A 271 -4.68 19.37 -6.03
N ALA A 272 -3.50 19.67 -6.57
CA ALA A 272 -2.56 18.66 -7.08
C ALA A 272 -1.79 17.95 -5.96
N GLY A 273 -1.79 18.52 -4.75
CA GLY A 273 -0.94 18.07 -3.65
C GLY A 273 0.55 18.38 -3.90
N ALA A 274 0.85 19.45 -4.62
CA ALA A 274 2.21 19.89 -4.92
C ALA A 274 2.77 20.67 -3.72
N VAL A 275 3.89 20.18 -3.18
CA VAL A 275 4.54 20.75 -1.99
C VAL A 275 5.96 21.17 -2.37
N PRO A 276 6.31 22.45 -2.26
CA PRO A 276 7.66 22.91 -2.56
C PRO A 276 8.67 22.48 -1.50
N TYR A 277 9.92 22.32 -1.94
CA TYR A 277 11.02 21.99 -1.03
C TYR A 277 11.29 23.12 -0.05
N ALA A 278 11.42 22.78 1.24
CA ALA A 278 11.82 23.69 2.30
C ALA A 278 13.22 23.30 2.84
N PRO A 279 14.24 24.18 2.72
CA PRO A 279 15.60 23.84 3.12
C PRO A 279 15.76 23.74 4.64
N SER A 280 16.63 22.83 5.07
CA SER A 280 17.00 22.63 6.47
C SER A 280 18.46 23.01 6.74
N VAL A 281 18.77 23.35 7.99
CA VAL A 281 20.12 23.67 8.48
C VAL A 281 20.58 22.54 9.40
N ALA A 282 21.71 21.92 9.09
CA ALA A 282 22.24 20.84 9.91
C ALA A 282 22.73 21.34 11.27
N HIS A 283 22.36 20.63 12.33
CA HIS A 283 22.94 20.81 13.66
C HIS A 283 24.28 20.07 13.80
N HIS A 284 24.37 18.85 13.26
CA HIS A 284 25.56 18.02 13.35
C HIS A 284 26.57 18.39 12.25
N PRO A 285 27.88 18.50 12.59
CA PRO A 285 28.92 18.79 11.60
C PRO A 285 29.06 17.64 10.59
N ARG A 286 29.80 17.91 9.51
CA ARG A 286 30.16 16.90 8.52
C ARG A 286 31.12 15.88 9.15
N SER A 287 30.75 14.60 9.08
CA SER A 287 31.57 13.46 9.50
C SER A 287 32.59 13.08 8.43
N ALA A 288 33.60 12.30 8.81
CA ALA A 288 34.60 11.78 7.88
C ALA A 288 33.99 10.73 6.93
N GLY A 289 34.43 10.76 5.66
CA GLY A 289 33.95 9.87 4.60
C GLY A 289 32.82 10.46 3.77
N GLU A 290 32.36 9.69 2.78
CA GLU A 290 31.25 10.07 1.91
C GLU A 290 29.92 9.95 2.66
N ALA A 291 29.13 11.03 2.67
CA ALA A 291 27.83 11.07 3.35
C ALA A 291 26.72 10.41 2.51
N VAL A 292 26.78 10.57 1.18
CA VAL A 292 25.81 10.02 0.23
C VAL A 292 26.58 9.33 -0.90
N GLY A 293 26.48 8.01 -1.02
CA GLY A 293 27.17 7.22 -2.04
C GLY A 293 26.22 6.68 -3.11
N TRP A 294 26.65 6.74 -4.37
CA TRP A 294 25.88 6.26 -5.53
C TRP A 294 26.48 4.98 -6.10
N HIS A 295 25.63 3.99 -6.36
CA HIS A 295 26.06 2.71 -6.91
C HIS A 295 25.13 2.27 -8.02
N LEU A 296 25.62 2.30 -9.26
CA LEU A 296 24.85 1.96 -10.45
C LEU A 296 25.42 0.70 -11.11
N PHE A 297 24.53 -0.22 -11.49
CA PHE A 297 24.88 -1.55 -11.98
C PHE A 297 24.20 -1.88 -13.30
N ASP A 298 24.72 -2.87 -14.03
CA ASP A 298 24.03 -3.44 -15.18
C ASP A 298 23.10 -4.60 -14.74
N GLU A 299 23.50 -5.38 -13.72
CA GLU A 299 22.73 -6.52 -13.19
C GLU A 299 22.26 -6.36 -11.73
N ARG A 300 21.18 -7.06 -11.37
CA ARG A 300 20.61 -7.05 -10.00
C ARG A 300 21.41 -7.87 -8.99
N THR A 301 22.14 -8.87 -9.47
CA THR A 301 23.08 -9.67 -8.71
C THR A 301 24.23 -8.80 -8.17
N ASP A 302 24.76 -7.89 -8.99
CA ASP A 302 25.78 -6.93 -8.58
C ASP A 302 25.25 -5.90 -7.57
N GLU A 303 24.02 -5.43 -7.76
CA GLU A 303 23.34 -4.55 -6.78
C GLU A 303 23.25 -5.25 -5.41
N ALA A 304 22.79 -6.50 -5.37
CA ALA A 304 22.70 -7.29 -4.14
C ALA A 304 24.08 -7.52 -3.50
N ALA A 305 25.11 -7.82 -4.30
CA ALA A 305 26.48 -7.97 -3.81
C ALA A 305 27.01 -6.67 -3.17
N ARG A 306 26.71 -5.50 -3.77
CA ARG A 306 27.07 -4.21 -3.18
C ARG A 306 26.35 -3.95 -1.87
N VAL A 307 25.06 -4.30 -1.75
CA VAL A 307 24.33 -4.17 -0.48
C VAL A 307 25.05 -4.92 0.65
N VAL A 308 25.46 -6.17 0.40
CA VAL A 308 26.25 -6.98 1.35
C VAL A 308 27.57 -6.29 1.72
N GLU A 309 28.29 -5.75 0.73
CA GLU A 309 29.55 -5.04 0.96
C GLU A 309 29.35 -3.78 1.82
N VAL A 310 28.35 -2.96 1.50
CA VAL A 310 28.02 -1.75 2.26
C VAL A 310 27.71 -2.09 3.72
N ILE A 311 26.94 -3.15 3.97
CA ILE A 311 26.64 -3.61 5.33
C ILE A 311 27.91 -4.02 6.07
N ARG A 312 28.81 -4.78 5.43
CA ARG A 312 30.08 -5.19 6.04
C ARG A 312 30.97 -4.00 6.38
N VAL A 313 31.06 -3.02 5.47
CA VAL A 313 31.83 -1.78 5.68
C VAL A 313 31.22 -0.95 6.82
N ALA A 314 29.89 -0.80 6.85
CA ALA A 314 29.19 -0.09 7.90
C ALA A 314 29.39 -0.76 9.28
N ARG A 315 29.26 -2.09 9.34
CA ARG A 315 29.49 -2.87 10.57
C ARG A 315 30.94 -2.83 11.06
N ALA A 316 31.90 -2.80 10.13
CA ALA A 316 33.32 -2.66 10.47
C ALA A 316 33.64 -1.26 11.01
N ALA A 317 32.95 -0.23 10.51
CA ALA A 317 33.10 1.15 10.99
C ALA A 317 32.42 1.37 12.34
N ASP A 318 31.22 0.82 12.54
CA ASP A 318 30.48 0.83 13.79
C ASP A 318 29.68 -0.46 13.96
N ALA A 319 30.14 -1.32 14.87
CA ALA A 319 29.50 -2.60 15.15
C ALA A 319 28.08 -2.45 15.71
N ARG A 320 27.75 -1.30 16.35
CA ARG A 320 26.44 -1.04 16.97
C ARG A 320 25.55 -0.09 16.16
N GLY A 321 26.09 0.56 15.12
CA GLY A 321 25.32 1.54 14.34
C GLY A 321 24.11 0.91 13.66
N SER A 322 22.95 1.55 13.67
CA SER A 322 21.76 0.93 13.05
C SER A 322 21.85 0.95 11.51
N ILE A 323 21.46 -0.15 10.87
CA ILE A 323 21.49 -0.28 9.41
C ILE A 323 20.10 -0.67 8.91
N ALA A 324 19.58 0.08 7.94
CA ALA A 324 18.31 -0.22 7.29
C ALA A 324 18.43 -0.34 5.77
N ILE A 325 17.73 -1.32 5.21
CA ILE A 325 17.46 -1.45 3.77
C ILE A 325 16.02 -1.00 3.54
N LEU A 326 15.84 0.09 2.80
CA LEU A 326 14.55 0.70 2.52
C LEU A 326 14.16 0.47 1.07
N VAL A 327 13.09 -0.31 0.86
CA VAL A 327 12.58 -0.62 -0.48
C VAL A 327 11.24 0.04 -0.76
N ARG A 328 10.96 0.36 -2.03
CA ARG A 328 9.62 0.81 -2.44
C ARG A 328 8.60 -0.34 -2.38
N ASN A 329 9.00 -1.51 -2.87
CA ASN A 329 8.20 -2.72 -2.89
C ASN A 329 9.07 -3.92 -2.50
N ARG A 330 8.48 -4.90 -1.83
CA ARG A 330 9.13 -6.12 -1.36
C ARG A 330 9.79 -6.92 -2.49
N GLY A 331 9.22 -6.91 -3.70
CA GLY A 331 9.86 -7.56 -4.87
C GLY A 331 11.26 -7.00 -5.21
N HIS A 332 11.70 -5.90 -4.62
CA HIS A 332 13.08 -5.41 -4.74
C HIS A 332 14.07 -6.30 -3.98
N LEU A 333 13.58 -7.14 -3.07
CA LEU A 333 14.39 -7.93 -2.16
C LEU A 333 14.72 -9.33 -2.71
N ASP A 334 14.10 -9.74 -3.82
CA ASP A 334 14.24 -11.08 -4.42
C ASP A 334 15.70 -11.52 -4.62
N HIS A 335 16.60 -10.59 -4.92
CA HIS A 335 18.04 -10.87 -5.08
C HIS A 335 18.87 -10.50 -3.84
N ILE A 336 18.36 -9.59 -3.00
CA ILE A 336 19.06 -9.06 -1.84
C ILE A 336 18.98 -10.04 -0.68
N VAL A 337 17.80 -10.58 -0.37
CA VAL A 337 17.60 -11.52 0.74
C VAL A 337 18.46 -12.77 0.58
N PRO A 338 18.48 -13.46 -0.58
CA PRO A 338 19.37 -14.60 -0.78
C PRO A 338 20.85 -14.23 -0.63
N ALA A 339 21.27 -13.05 -1.09
CA ALA A 339 22.65 -12.57 -0.94
C ALA A 339 23.03 -12.31 0.52
N LEU A 340 22.12 -11.76 1.34
CA LEU A 340 22.32 -11.58 2.78
C LEU A 340 22.44 -12.92 3.49
N GLN A 341 21.55 -13.87 3.19
CA GLN A 341 21.56 -15.22 3.75
C GLN A 341 22.87 -15.95 3.40
N ALA A 342 23.29 -15.93 2.13
CA ALA A 342 24.55 -16.53 1.68
C ALA A 342 25.78 -15.87 2.35
N ALA A 343 25.69 -14.59 2.68
CA ALA A 343 26.74 -13.84 3.36
C ALA A 343 26.74 -14.02 4.89
N GLY A 344 25.76 -14.75 5.46
CA GLY A 344 25.59 -14.94 6.90
C GLY A 344 25.17 -13.66 7.64
N ILE A 345 24.55 -12.70 6.96
CA ILE A 345 24.07 -11.46 7.58
C ILE A 345 22.68 -11.69 8.16
N ARG A 346 22.56 -11.53 9.47
CA ARG A 346 21.27 -11.55 10.16
C ARG A 346 20.48 -10.28 9.85
N PHE A 347 19.19 -10.44 9.55
CA PHE A 347 18.31 -9.32 9.27
C PHE A 347 16.94 -9.52 9.91
N ARG A 348 16.31 -8.42 10.34
CA ARG A 348 14.92 -8.38 10.79
C ARG A 348 14.07 -7.89 9.63
N ALA A 349 13.25 -8.80 9.13
CA ALA A 349 12.36 -8.62 8.01
C ALA A 349 10.91 -8.58 8.50
N VAL A 350 10.31 -7.40 8.57
CA VAL A 350 8.87 -7.33 8.90
C VAL A 350 8.09 -7.64 7.63
N GLU A 351 7.39 -8.77 7.62
CA GLU A 351 6.46 -9.19 6.55
C GLU A 351 7.10 -9.44 5.17
N ILE A 352 8.17 -10.25 5.10
CA ILE A 352 8.79 -10.60 3.80
C ILE A 352 8.35 -11.97 3.29
N GLU A 353 8.29 -12.96 4.17
CA GLU A 353 7.95 -14.34 3.82
C GLU A 353 6.50 -14.61 4.24
N HIS A 354 5.70 -15.14 3.33
CA HIS A 354 4.30 -15.42 3.60
C HIS A 354 4.18 -16.63 4.53
N LEU A 355 3.23 -16.57 5.46
CA LEU A 355 3.06 -17.64 6.45
C LEU A 355 2.75 -18.98 5.73
N GLY A 356 1.92 -18.95 4.68
CA GLY A 356 1.59 -20.12 3.86
C GLY A 356 2.78 -20.76 3.12
N GLU A 357 3.92 -20.07 2.96
CA GLU A 357 5.12 -20.63 2.33
C GLU A 357 5.96 -21.47 3.31
N LYS A 358 5.71 -21.35 4.62
CA LYS A 358 6.44 -22.09 5.65
C LYS A 358 6.05 -23.56 5.67
N GLN A 359 7.04 -24.46 5.74
CA GLN A 359 6.80 -25.90 5.74
C GLN A 359 5.89 -26.35 6.90
N VAL A 360 6.13 -25.84 8.12
CA VAL A 360 5.30 -26.15 9.30
C VAL A 360 3.83 -25.77 9.09
N VAL A 361 3.58 -24.64 8.40
CA VAL A 361 2.24 -24.14 8.08
C VAL A 361 1.58 -24.98 7.00
N GLN A 362 2.32 -25.40 5.96
CA GLN A 362 1.81 -26.29 4.92
C GLN A 362 1.42 -27.66 5.49
N ASP A 363 2.22 -28.20 6.42
CA ASP A 363 1.94 -29.48 7.06
C ASP A 363 0.72 -29.38 7.99
N LEU A 364 0.58 -28.28 8.74
CA LEU A 364 -0.61 -27.99 9.55
C LEU A 364 -1.86 -27.79 8.68
N PHE A 365 -1.74 -27.09 7.55
CA PHE A 365 -2.83 -26.91 6.60
C PHE A 365 -3.30 -28.24 5.99
N ALA A 366 -2.36 -29.13 5.66
CA ALA A 366 -2.68 -30.49 5.23
C ALA A 366 -3.39 -31.31 6.32
N LEU A 367 -2.96 -31.18 7.59
CA LEU A 367 -3.66 -31.79 8.73
C LEU A 367 -5.10 -31.28 8.86
N THR A 368 -5.30 -29.97 8.81
CA THR A 368 -6.62 -29.35 8.89
C THR A 368 -7.53 -29.85 7.77
N ARG A 369 -7.05 -29.84 6.51
CA ARG A 369 -7.81 -30.36 5.36
C ARG A 369 -8.14 -31.86 5.47
N ALA A 370 -7.22 -32.67 5.98
CA ALA A 370 -7.45 -34.10 6.19
C ALA A 370 -8.55 -34.36 7.23
N LEU A 371 -8.62 -33.52 8.28
CA LEU A 371 -9.64 -33.61 9.32
C LEU A 371 -11.01 -33.11 8.84
N THR A 372 -11.08 -32.01 8.09
CA THR A 372 -12.35 -31.44 7.58
C THR A 372 -12.89 -32.19 6.37
N HIS A 373 -12.01 -32.65 5.47
CA HIS A 373 -12.36 -33.36 4.24
C HIS A 373 -11.68 -34.74 4.18
N PRO A 374 -12.29 -35.79 4.77
CA PRO A 374 -11.70 -37.14 4.78
C PRO A 374 -11.42 -37.76 3.40
N ALA A 375 -12.09 -37.27 2.35
CA ALA A 375 -11.88 -37.70 0.97
C ALA A 375 -10.75 -36.95 0.25
N ASP A 376 -10.15 -35.93 0.87
CA ASP A 376 -9.04 -35.15 0.31
C ASP A 376 -7.74 -35.95 0.32
N ARG A 377 -7.56 -36.72 -0.74
CA ARG A 377 -6.41 -37.61 -0.91
C ARG A 377 -5.07 -36.87 -0.86
N ILE A 378 -4.99 -35.66 -1.41
CA ILE A 378 -3.75 -34.89 -1.46
C ILE A 378 -3.36 -34.45 -0.06
N ALA A 379 -4.32 -33.93 0.72
CA ALA A 379 -4.08 -33.52 2.11
C ALA A 379 -3.61 -34.70 2.98
N TRP A 380 -4.24 -35.88 2.83
CA TRP A 380 -3.81 -37.08 3.56
C TRP A 380 -2.40 -37.53 3.19
N LEU A 381 -2.05 -37.55 1.91
CA LEU A 381 -0.71 -37.95 1.48
C LEU A 381 0.36 -36.94 1.94
N ALA A 382 0.06 -35.64 1.91
CA ALA A 382 0.92 -34.60 2.46
C ALA A 382 1.11 -34.76 3.98
N LEU A 383 0.03 -34.96 4.73
CA LEU A 383 0.07 -35.23 6.18
C LEU A 383 0.94 -36.44 6.52
N LEU A 384 0.80 -37.55 5.79
CA LEU A 384 1.60 -38.75 6.03
C LEU A 384 3.08 -38.54 5.72
N ARG A 385 3.40 -37.63 4.81
CA ARG A 385 4.77 -37.27 4.45
C ARG A 385 5.41 -36.29 5.44
N ALA A 386 4.61 -35.53 6.19
CA ALA A 386 5.07 -34.54 7.15
C ALA A 386 6.06 -35.15 8.16
N PRO A 387 7.03 -34.37 8.69
CA PRO A 387 8.12 -34.88 9.53
C PRO A 387 7.66 -35.70 10.75
N TRP A 388 6.51 -35.35 11.32
CA TRP A 388 5.92 -36.02 12.49
C TRP A 388 5.16 -37.32 12.18
N CYS A 389 4.89 -37.61 10.89
CA CYS A 389 4.34 -38.88 10.39
C CYS A 389 5.42 -39.74 9.72
N GLY A 390 6.25 -39.14 8.87
CA GLY A 390 7.50 -39.73 8.37
C GLY A 390 7.36 -40.88 7.36
N LEU A 391 6.25 -41.02 6.63
CA LEU A 391 6.16 -41.99 5.53
C LEU A 391 6.96 -41.51 4.32
N THR A 392 7.64 -42.44 3.64
CA THR A 392 8.40 -42.14 2.42
C THR A 392 7.49 -42.18 1.19
N PRO A 393 7.89 -41.59 0.04
CA PRO A 393 7.12 -41.71 -1.20
C PRO A 393 6.85 -43.17 -1.62
N VAL A 394 7.77 -44.09 -1.31
CA VAL A 394 7.60 -45.53 -1.56
C VAL A 394 6.49 -46.10 -0.68
N ASP A 395 6.49 -45.76 0.61
CA ASP A 395 5.42 -46.18 1.55
C ASP A 395 4.05 -45.67 1.08
N LEU A 396 3.98 -44.41 0.62
CA LEU A 396 2.74 -43.79 0.14
C LEU A 396 2.20 -44.47 -1.13
N SER A 397 3.08 -44.83 -2.07
CA SER A 397 2.70 -45.60 -3.27
C SER A 397 2.18 -46.99 -2.88
N LEU A 398 2.90 -47.73 -2.03
CA LEU A 398 2.46 -49.05 -1.56
C LEU A 398 1.11 -49.01 -0.82
N LEU A 399 0.86 -47.96 -0.05
CA LEU A 399 -0.39 -47.79 0.68
C LEU A 399 -1.56 -47.40 -0.25
N ALA A 400 -1.34 -46.45 -1.15
CA ALA A 400 -2.42 -45.75 -1.83
C ALA A 400 -2.60 -46.12 -3.31
N GLU A 401 -1.56 -46.56 -4.01
CA GLU A 401 -1.62 -46.78 -5.46
C GLU A 401 -2.71 -47.81 -5.86
N GLY A 402 -3.40 -47.52 -6.98
CA GLY A 402 -4.50 -48.36 -7.48
C GLY A 402 -5.74 -48.43 -6.57
N ALA A 403 -5.87 -47.54 -5.59
CA ALA A 403 -7.01 -47.46 -4.67
C ALA A 403 -7.85 -46.19 -4.91
N ASP A 404 -9.17 -46.37 -4.98
CA ASP A 404 -10.13 -45.25 -5.07
C ASP A 404 -10.69 -44.88 -3.69
N GLU A 405 -10.44 -45.70 -2.66
CA GLU A 405 -10.89 -45.45 -1.29
C GLU A 405 -10.15 -44.29 -0.62
N ALA A 406 -10.77 -43.72 0.42
CA ALA A 406 -10.17 -42.65 1.21
C ALA A 406 -8.91 -43.16 1.92
N VAL A 407 -7.86 -42.33 1.98
CA VAL A 407 -6.57 -42.71 2.59
C VAL A 407 -6.72 -43.12 4.05
N TRP A 408 -7.67 -42.51 4.76
CA TRP A 408 -8.04 -42.92 6.12
C TRP A 408 -8.43 -44.41 6.22
N ASP A 409 -9.22 -44.91 5.27
CA ASP A 409 -9.64 -46.32 5.25
C ASP A 409 -8.48 -47.23 4.84
N LEU A 410 -7.64 -46.79 3.91
CA LEU A 410 -6.45 -47.52 3.47
C LEU A 410 -5.45 -47.75 4.60
N MET A 411 -5.27 -46.76 5.49
CA MET A 411 -4.43 -46.89 6.69
C MET A 411 -4.97 -47.91 7.71
N ARG A 412 -6.26 -48.22 7.65
CA ARG A 412 -6.94 -49.19 8.53
C ARG A 412 -7.07 -50.57 7.90
N ASP A 413 -6.81 -50.69 6.60
CA ASP A 413 -6.81 -51.95 5.89
C ASP A 413 -5.51 -52.72 6.18
N ALA A 414 -5.63 -53.75 7.03
CA ALA A 414 -4.53 -54.62 7.40
C ALA A 414 -3.85 -55.29 6.19
N SER A 415 -4.59 -55.55 5.10
CA SER A 415 -4.02 -56.16 3.90
C SER A 415 -3.08 -55.21 3.17
N ARG A 416 -3.40 -53.91 3.13
CA ARG A 416 -2.54 -52.88 2.53
C ARG A 416 -1.36 -52.53 3.43
N VAL A 417 -1.60 -52.31 4.72
CA VAL A 417 -0.55 -52.00 5.69
C VAL A 417 0.50 -53.12 5.77
N ALA A 418 0.12 -54.38 5.55
CA ALA A 418 1.05 -55.51 5.50
C ALA A 418 2.10 -55.43 4.37
N HIS A 419 1.88 -54.62 3.33
CA HIS A 419 2.86 -54.40 2.25
C HIS A 419 3.96 -53.40 2.64
N LEU A 420 3.77 -52.64 3.72
CA LEU A 420 4.75 -51.68 4.23
C LEU A 420 5.82 -52.39 5.08
N ASP A 421 6.99 -51.78 5.24
CA ASP A 421 8.01 -52.28 6.17
C ASP A 421 7.58 -52.12 7.65
N ALA A 422 8.24 -52.81 8.56
CA ALA A 422 7.89 -52.80 9.99
C ALA A 422 7.92 -51.38 10.60
N GLY A 423 8.78 -50.49 10.12
CA GLY A 423 8.87 -49.11 10.58
C GLY A 423 7.70 -48.26 10.10
N ALA A 424 7.34 -48.38 8.81
CA ALA A 424 6.20 -47.72 8.20
C ALA A 424 4.87 -48.22 8.80
N GLN A 425 4.75 -49.52 9.05
CA GLN A 425 3.60 -50.10 9.78
C GLN A 425 3.44 -49.47 11.17
N ALA A 426 4.53 -49.33 11.93
CA ALA A 426 4.49 -48.70 13.25
C ALA A 426 4.10 -47.22 13.18
N ARG A 427 4.60 -46.48 12.17
CA ARG A 427 4.22 -45.08 11.94
C ARG A 427 2.74 -44.95 11.59
N VAL A 428 2.21 -45.76 10.67
CA VAL A 428 0.78 -45.78 10.32
C VAL A 428 -0.08 -46.09 11.54
N ALA A 429 0.28 -47.13 12.31
CA ALA A 429 -0.46 -47.50 13.52
C ALA A 429 -0.51 -46.37 14.55
N ARG A 430 0.61 -45.65 14.76
CA ARG A 430 0.67 -44.47 15.63
C ARG A 430 -0.23 -43.34 15.11
N VAL A 431 -0.15 -43.03 13.82
CA VAL A 431 -0.93 -41.98 13.17
C VAL A 431 -2.43 -42.26 13.32
N VAL A 432 -2.87 -43.48 12.98
CA VAL A 432 -4.27 -43.91 13.12
C VAL A 432 -4.75 -43.77 14.56
N ALA A 433 -3.97 -44.24 15.54
CA ALA A 433 -4.34 -44.17 16.96
C ALA A 433 -4.54 -42.73 17.48
N ILE A 434 -3.76 -41.77 16.95
CA ILE A 434 -3.83 -40.36 17.35
C ILE A 434 -4.97 -39.62 16.63
N LEU A 435 -5.20 -39.91 15.34
CA LEU A 435 -6.22 -39.23 14.52
C LEU A 435 -7.64 -39.76 14.75
N GLU A 436 -7.79 -41.03 15.15
CA GLU A 436 -9.11 -41.66 15.29
C GLU A 436 -10.04 -40.90 16.26
N PRO A 437 -9.60 -40.44 17.45
CA PRO A 437 -10.43 -39.63 18.33
C PRO A 437 -10.89 -38.30 17.70
N ALA A 438 -10.01 -37.64 16.92
CA ALA A 438 -10.33 -36.37 16.27
C ALA A 438 -11.37 -36.57 15.14
N LEU A 439 -11.25 -37.64 14.36
CA LEU A 439 -12.19 -37.95 13.28
C LEU A 439 -13.55 -38.45 13.80
N VAL A 440 -13.58 -39.24 14.88
CA VAL A 440 -14.83 -39.68 15.53
C VAL A 440 -15.61 -38.50 16.10
N ASN A 441 -14.90 -37.48 16.60
CA ASN A 441 -15.50 -36.26 17.16
C ASN A 441 -15.50 -35.09 16.18
N ARG A 442 -15.39 -35.35 14.86
CA ARG A 442 -15.43 -34.29 13.85
C ARG A 442 -16.73 -33.49 13.99
N LEU A 443 -16.64 -32.15 13.85
CA LEU A 443 -17.75 -31.21 13.99
C LEU A 443 -18.38 -31.16 15.40
N ARG A 444 -17.73 -31.71 16.44
CA ARG A 444 -18.26 -31.76 17.82
C ARG A 444 -17.44 -30.95 18.82
N GLY A 445 -16.63 -30.00 18.34
CA GLY A 445 -15.77 -29.13 19.15
C GLY A 445 -15.09 -28.08 18.27
N ASN A 446 -14.18 -27.32 18.89
CA ASN A 446 -13.35 -26.33 18.20
C ASN A 446 -12.31 -27.04 17.32
N LEU A 447 -12.24 -26.65 16.03
CA LEU A 447 -11.34 -27.24 15.04
C LEU A 447 -9.87 -26.92 15.34
N ARG A 448 -9.57 -25.70 15.81
CA ARG A 448 -8.22 -25.32 16.24
C ARG A 448 -7.70 -26.22 17.36
N ASP A 449 -8.53 -26.54 18.35
CA ASP A 449 -8.15 -27.46 19.44
C ASP A 449 -7.90 -28.89 18.93
N ALA A 450 -8.71 -29.36 17.98
CA ALA A 450 -8.54 -30.67 17.38
C ALA A 450 -7.23 -30.75 16.57
N VAL A 451 -6.94 -29.73 15.76
CA VAL A 451 -5.72 -29.65 14.95
C VAL A 451 -4.48 -29.53 15.84
N GLU A 452 -4.48 -28.59 16.80
CA GLU A 452 -3.36 -28.43 17.74
C GLU A 452 -3.13 -29.71 18.55
N GLY A 453 -4.19 -30.32 19.08
CA GLY A 453 -4.09 -31.55 19.87
C GLY A 453 -3.47 -32.71 19.09
N VAL A 454 -3.87 -32.90 17.82
CA VAL A 454 -3.29 -33.92 16.94
C VAL A 454 -1.83 -33.59 16.61
N TRP A 455 -1.52 -32.33 16.32
CA TRP A 455 -0.17 -31.88 16.02
C TRP A 455 0.79 -32.13 17.20
N LEU A 456 0.39 -31.77 18.42
CA LEU A 456 1.14 -32.02 19.65
C LEU A 456 1.34 -33.51 19.91
N ALA A 457 0.28 -34.33 19.78
CA ALA A 457 0.34 -35.77 20.01
C ALA A 457 1.22 -36.50 18.98
N LEU A 458 1.26 -36.02 17.73
CA LEU A 458 2.17 -36.49 16.69
C LEU A 458 3.61 -36.03 16.92
N GLY A 459 3.87 -35.12 17.87
CA GLY A 459 5.20 -34.64 18.22
C GLY A 459 5.66 -33.49 17.32
N GLY A 460 4.70 -32.72 16.78
CA GLY A 460 4.95 -31.73 15.76
C GLY A 460 5.99 -30.66 16.11
N PRO A 461 5.88 -29.97 17.26
CA PRO A 461 6.87 -28.96 17.67
C PRO A 461 8.29 -29.49 17.83
N ALA A 462 8.46 -30.79 18.13
CA ALA A 462 9.78 -31.41 18.24
C ALA A 462 10.47 -31.60 16.87
N CYS A 463 9.73 -31.44 15.77
CA CYS A 463 10.26 -31.47 14.41
C CYS A 463 10.58 -30.08 13.85
N CYS A 464 10.21 -29.00 14.55
CA CYS A 464 10.56 -27.62 14.19
C CYS A 464 12.06 -27.37 14.38
N ARG A 465 12.65 -26.57 13.50
CA ARG A 465 14.10 -26.28 13.47
C ARG A 465 14.52 -25.30 14.56
N ASP A 466 13.66 -24.34 14.86
CA ASP A 466 13.90 -23.23 15.78
C ASP A 466 12.58 -22.77 16.43
N ALA A 467 12.67 -21.80 17.34
CA ALA A 467 11.52 -21.24 18.03
C ALA A 467 10.59 -20.43 17.09
N THR A 468 11.11 -19.90 15.97
CA THR A 468 10.33 -19.15 15.00
C THR A 468 9.34 -20.05 14.27
N GLU A 469 9.72 -21.28 13.88
CA GLU A 469 8.78 -22.22 13.27
C GLU A 469 7.65 -22.67 14.22
N ILE A 470 7.91 -22.72 15.52
CA ILE A 470 6.88 -23.03 16.52
C ILE A 470 5.85 -21.90 16.58
N GLU A 471 6.33 -20.65 16.60
CA GLU A 471 5.46 -19.46 16.59
C GLU A 471 4.72 -19.29 15.26
N ASP A 472 5.35 -19.58 14.11
CA ASP A 472 4.65 -19.61 12.81
C ASP A 472 3.50 -20.65 12.84
N GLY A 473 3.71 -21.80 13.49
CA GLY A 473 2.66 -22.79 13.74
C GLY A 473 1.54 -22.28 14.66
N ALA A 474 1.88 -21.50 15.69
CA ALA A 474 0.89 -20.86 16.56
C ALA A 474 0.07 -19.81 15.81
N MET A 475 0.70 -18.98 14.97
CA MET A 475 0.00 -18.02 14.10
C MET A 475 -1.00 -18.70 13.15
N PHE A 476 -0.66 -19.88 12.61
CA PHE A 476 -1.60 -20.67 11.82
C PHE A 476 -2.82 -21.10 12.65
N LEU A 477 -2.60 -21.56 13.89
CA LEU A 477 -3.68 -21.99 14.78
C LEU A 477 -4.60 -20.82 15.17
N ASP A 478 -4.03 -19.65 15.44
CA ASP A 478 -4.79 -18.43 15.73
C ASP A 478 -5.66 -18.02 14.52
N GLU A 479 -5.12 -18.11 13.30
CA GLU A 479 -5.89 -17.81 12.09
C GLU A 479 -6.98 -18.85 11.82
N LEU A 480 -6.71 -20.13 12.12
CA LEU A 480 -7.70 -21.20 12.06
C LEU A 480 -8.84 -20.94 13.04
N GLU A 481 -8.55 -20.53 14.27
CA GLU A 481 -9.57 -20.14 15.26
C GLU A 481 -10.42 -18.95 14.77
N ARG A 482 -9.81 -17.99 14.08
CA ARG A 482 -10.50 -16.82 13.54
C ARG A 482 -11.48 -17.17 12.41
N ILE A 483 -11.18 -18.20 11.62
CA ILE A 483 -11.94 -18.57 10.41
C ILE A 483 -12.90 -19.73 10.65
N GLU A 484 -12.60 -20.62 11.58
CA GLU A 484 -13.45 -21.79 11.82
C GLU A 484 -14.87 -21.39 12.26
N GLU A 485 -15.85 -22.11 11.74
CA GLU A 485 -17.26 -21.95 12.09
C GLU A 485 -17.85 -23.33 12.40
N ALA A 486 -18.33 -23.49 13.63
CA ALA A 486 -18.94 -24.74 14.11
C ALA A 486 -18.06 -26.01 13.94
N GLY A 487 -16.75 -25.88 14.09
CA GLY A 487 -15.81 -26.99 13.99
C GLY A 487 -15.44 -27.39 12.55
N ASP A 488 -15.70 -26.51 11.58
CA ASP A 488 -15.34 -26.68 10.17
C ASP A 488 -14.85 -25.35 9.56
N ILE A 489 -14.38 -25.40 8.31
CA ILE A 489 -14.03 -24.23 7.51
C ILE A 489 -15.08 -24.06 6.41
N ALA A 490 -15.86 -22.98 6.48
CA ALA A 490 -16.92 -22.71 5.52
C ALA A 490 -16.40 -22.48 4.08
N ASP A 491 -15.24 -21.84 3.95
CA ASP A 491 -14.57 -21.57 2.67
C ASP A 491 -13.06 -21.89 2.78
N PRO A 492 -12.64 -23.09 2.35
CA PRO A 492 -11.24 -23.50 2.38
C PRO A 492 -10.32 -22.64 1.52
N ASP A 493 -10.83 -22.08 0.42
CA ASP A 493 -10.05 -21.21 -0.47
C ASP A 493 -9.81 -19.87 0.21
N ALA A 494 -10.83 -19.31 0.88
CA ALA A 494 -10.67 -18.11 1.71
C ALA A 494 -9.68 -18.32 2.87
N PHE A 495 -9.63 -19.52 3.48
CA PHE A 495 -8.62 -19.84 4.48
C PHE A 495 -7.22 -19.88 3.88
N ALA A 496 -7.02 -20.55 2.73
CA ALA A 496 -5.74 -20.55 2.03
C ALA A 496 -5.27 -19.14 1.69
N GLU A 497 -6.15 -18.31 1.14
CA GLU A 497 -5.85 -16.90 0.85
C GLU A 497 -5.49 -16.09 2.10
N SER A 498 -6.11 -16.39 3.25
CA SER A 498 -5.79 -15.69 4.50
C SER A 498 -4.37 -15.99 4.98
N LEU A 499 -3.91 -17.23 4.82
CA LEU A 499 -2.53 -17.65 5.14
C LEU A 499 -1.51 -17.03 4.18
N GLU A 500 -1.90 -16.80 2.92
CA GLU A 500 -1.13 -16.00 1.96
C GLU A 500 -1.13 -14.51 2.30
N LYS A 501 -2.07 -14.00 3.12
CA LYS A 501 -2.07 -12.60 3.58
C LYS A 501 -1.26 -12.41 4.86
N LEU A 502 -1.09 -13.47 5.65
CA LEU A 502 -0.25 -13.48 6.85
C LEU A 502 1.23 -13.63 6.49
N PHE A 503 2.08 -13.13 7.39
CA PHE A 503 3.52 -13.20 7.23
C PHE A 503 4.14 -13.95 8.39
N ALA A 504 5.16 -14.74 8.09
CA ALA A 504 5.98 -15.38 9.09
C ALA A 504 6.72 -14.34 9.95
N LEU A 505 6.99 -14.71 11.19
CA LEU A 505 7.74 -13.85 12.10
C LEU A 505 9.18 -13.68 11.60
N PRO A 506 9.78 -12.49 11.79
CA PRO A 506 11.22 -12.36 11.63
C PRO A 506 11.94 -13.28 12.63
N ASP A 507 13.17 -13.67 12.30
CA ASP A 507 14.07 -14.40 13.19
C ASP A 507 14.05 -13.79 14.60
N LEU A 508 13.45 -14.53 15.55
CA LEU A 508 13.23 -14.07 16.93
C LEU A 508 14.55 -14.03 17.72
N GLU A 509 15.60 -14.69 17.24
CA GLU A 509 16.95 -14.66 17.81
C GLU A 509 17.80 -13.49 17.25
N ALA A 510 17.28 -12.74 16.29
CA ALA A 510 17.93 -11.54 15.76
C ALA A 510 17.91 -10.40 16.80
N GLY A 511 19.04 -10.19 17.46
CA GLY A 511 19.28 -9.08 18.38
C GLY A 511 19.21 -7.70 17.70
N ASP A 512 19.30 -6.63 18.49
CA ASP A 512 19.24 -5.23 18.01
C ASP A 512 20.34 -4.85 17.01
N ASP A 513 21.35 -5.72 16.81
CA ASP A 513 22.44 -5.56 15.85
C ASP A 513 22.06 -5.97 14.40
N ALA A 514 20.93 -6.65 14.22
CA ALA A 514 20.47 -7.14 12.92
C ALA A 514 20.13 -6.00 11.94
N VAL A 515 20.34 -6.25 10.65
CA VAL A 515 19.96 -5.31 9.57
C VAL A 515 18.44 -5.23 9.48
N GLN A 516 17.87 -4.04 9.48
CA GLN A 516 16.42 -3.88 9.38
C GLN A 516 15.99 -3.76 7.92
N ILE A 517 15.09 -4.61 7.46
CA ILE A 517 14.54 -4.56 6.11
C ILE A 517 13.08 -4.15 6.19
N MET A 518 12.73 -3.05 5.52
CA MET A 518 11.37 -2.52 5.54
C MET A 518 11.06 -1.70 4.28
N THR A 519 9.77 -1.40 4.10
CA THR A 519 9.36 -0.45 3.07
C THR A 519 9.64 0.98 3.51
N VAL A 520 9.81 1.89 2.54
CA VAL A 520 10.00 3.33 2.85
C VAL A 520 8.83 3.87 3.70
N HIS A 521 7.59 3.45 3.44
CA HIS A 521 6.43 3.82 4.25
C HIS A 521 6.60 3.46 5.73
N LYS A 522 7.03 2.22 6.02
CA LYS A 522 7.27 1.75 7.40
C LYS A 522 8.44 2.45 8.09
N SER A 523 9.36 3.05 7.32
CA SER A 523 10.49 3.80 7.88
C SER A 523 10.14 5.21 8.37
N LYS A 524 8.94 5.71 8.05
CA LYS A 524 8.51 7.04 8.49
C LYS A 524 8.53 7.12 10.02
N GLY A 525 8.98 8.24 10.56
CA GLY A 525 9.25 8.43 11.99
C GLY A 525 10.53 7.75 12.51
N LEU A 526 11.08 6.75 11.83
CA LEU A 526 12.32 6.07 12.22
C LEU A 526 13.57 6.78 11.69
N GLU A 527 14.73 6.40 12.23
CA GLU A 527 16.04 6.90 11.81
C GLU A 527 17.14 5.85 12.00
N PHE A 528 18.11 5.85 11.09
CA PHE A 528 19.18 4.85 11.06
C PHE A 528 20.54 5.47 10.79
N ASP A 529 21.60 4.91 11.37
CA ASP A 529 22.96 5.42 11.14
C ASP A 529 23.37 5.24 9.68
N THR A 530 23.08 4.08 9.09
CA THR A 530 23.27 3.81 7.65
C THR A 530 21.95 3.39 7.00
N VAL A 531 21.58 4.05 5.91
CA VAL A 531 20.41 3.72 5.09
C VAL A 531 20.84 3.32 3.69
N ILE A 532 20.29 2.21 3.21
CA ILE A 532 20.53 1.65 1.88
C ILE A 532 19.20 1.64 1.13
N VAL A 533 19.14 2.31 -0.02
CA VAL A 533 17.92 2.42 -0.85
C VAL A 533 18.18 1.77 -2.22
N PRO A 534 17.84 0.47 -2.38
CA PRO A 534 18.06 -0.24 -3.64
C PRO A 534 16.86 -0.18 -4.59
N GLY A 535 17.13 -0.48 -5.87
CA GLY A 535 16.13 -0.56 -6.92
C GLY A 535 15.50 0.78 -7.27
N LEU A 536 16.26 1.88 -7.21
CA LEU A 536 15.76 3.22 -7.56
C LEU A 536 15.24 3.30 -9.00
N ASP A 537 15.75 2.46 -9.90
CA ASP A 537 15.34 2.39 -11.30
C ASP A 537 13.99 1.68 -11.53
N ARG A 538 13.42 1.04 -10.50
CA ARG A 538 12.16 0.31 -10.62
C ARG A 538 10.95 1.24 -10.57
N ALA A 539 10.03 1.00 -11.51
CA ALA A 539 8.72 1.64 -11.54
C ALA A 539 7.74 0.96 -10.56
N PRO A 540 6.69 1.67 -10.10
CA PRO A 540 5.63 1.05 -9.31
C PRO A 540 4.91 -0.05 -10.10
N ARG A 541 4.31 -1.01 -9.40
CA ARG A 541 3.42 -2.01 -10.01
C ARG A 541 2.20 -1.30 -10.63
N ASN A 542 1.77 -1.79 -11.79
CA ASN A 542 0.51 -1.37 -12.39
C ASN A 542 -0.64 -2.06 -11.66
N ASN A 543 -1.50 -1.29 -11.01
CA ASN A 543 -2.75 -1.81 -10.46
C ASN A 543 -3.83 -1.88 -11.55
N LEU A 544 -4.82 -2.74 -11.36
CA LEU A 544 -6.02 -2.75 -12.18
C LEU A 544 -6.70 -1.37 -12.13
N PRO A 545 -7.23 -0.88 -13.28
CA PRO A 545 -7.97 0.37 -13.31
C PRO A 545 -9.19 0.29 -12.39
N PRO A 546 -9.40 1.26 -11.49
CA PRO A 546 -10.56 1.27 -10.62
C PRO A 546 -11.85 1.44 -11.43
N LEU A 547 -12.94 0.92 -10.87
CA LEU A 547 -14.29 0.95 -11.46
C LEU A 547 -14.78 2.38 -11.72
N ILE A 548 -14.48 3.28 -10.78
CA ILE A 548 -14.76 4.71 -10.86
C ILE A 548 -13.50 5.45 -10.44
N LEU A 549 -13.17 6.52 -11.16
CA LEU A 549 -12.25 7.54 -10.71
C LEU A 549 -13.04 8.77 -10.25
N TRP A 550 -12.58 9.40 -9.19
CA TRP A 550 -13.16 10.64 -8.70
C TRP A 550 -12.06 11.62 -8.29
N LYS A 551 -12.39 12.91 -8.30
CA LYS A 551 -11.54 13.95 -7.74
C LYS A 551 -12.41 15.11 -7.26
N GLN A 552 -12.32 15.44 -5.98
CA GLN A 552 -12.92 16.65 -5.45
C GLN A 552 -12.02 17.84 -5.77
N LEU A 553 -12.62 18.88 -6.35
CA LEU A 553 -11.97 20.17 -6.59
C LEU A 553 -12.56 21.20 -5.63
N PRO A 554 -11.72 22.06 -5.00
CA PRO A 554 -12.19 23.07 -4.05
C PRO A 554 -13.28 23.98 -4.63
N ASP A 555 -13.09 24.47 -5.86
CA ASP A 555 -13.96 25.49 -6.47
C ASP A 555 -14.88 24.97 -7.58
N ALA A 556 -14.60 23.77 -8.11
CA ALA A 556 -15.29 23.22 -9.27
C ALA A 556 -16.18 22.00 -8.94
N GLY A 557 -16.18 21.51 -7.69
CA GLY A 557 -17.01 20.37 -7.29
C GLY A 557 -16.38 19.01 -7.61
N LEU A 558 -17.23 17.98 -7.74
CA LEU A 558 -16.80 16.59 -7.89
C LEU A 558 -16.66 16.20 -9.37
N LEU A 559 -15.46 15.76 -9.74
CA LEU A 559 -15.25 15.05 -11.01
C LEU A 559 -15.45 13.55 -10.78
N LEU A 560 -16.17 12.90 -11.66
CA LEU A 560 -16.46 11.47 -11.59
C LEU A 560 -16.37 10.83 -12.97
N ALA A 561 -15.67 9.70 -13.12
CA ALA A 561 -15.51 9.04 -14.40
C ALA A 561 -15.60 7.51 -14.27
N PRO A 562 -16.52 6.83 -14.99
CA PRO A 562 -16.60 5.39 -14.99
C PRO A 562 -15.49 4.76 -15.85
N ILE A 563 -15.13 3.52 -15.56
CA ILE A 563 -14.25 2.72 -16.42
C ILE A 563 -14.83 2.60 -17.85
N HIS A 564 -13.95 2.57 -18.86
CA HIS A 564 -14.32 2.42 -20.28
C HIS A 564 -14.65 0.95 -20.63
N GLU A 565 -14.80 0.57 -21.90
CA GLU A 565 -14.93 -0.84 -22.30
C GLU A 565 -13.58 -1.45 -22.72
N SER A 566 -13.34 -2.73 -22.42
CA SER A 566 -12.14 -3.45 -22.86
C SER A 566 -12.03 -3.45 -24.38
N GLY A 567 -10.95 -2.89 -24.91
CA GLY A 567 -10.71 -2.84 -26.36
C GLY A 567 -11.49 -1.75 -27.11
N GLY A 568 -12.28 -0.95 -26.40
CA GLY A 568 -12.86 0.29 -26.93
C GLY A 568 -11.87 1.45 -26.92
N ASP A 569 -12.28 2.58 -27.50
CA ASP A 569 -11.51 3.82 -27.42
C ASP A 569 -11.40 4.30 -25.97
N LYS A 570 -10.25 4.93 -25.65
CA LYS A 570 -10.02 5.48 -24.31
C LYS A 570 -11.03 6.58 -24.01
N ASP A 571 -11.69 6.47 -22.86
CA ASP A 571 -12.66 7.45 -22.39
C ASP A 571 -11.98 8.78 -22.00
N PRO A 572 -12.39 9.93 -22.58
CA PRO A 572 -11.78 11.23 -22.28
C PRO A 572 -12.00 11.71 -20.84
N CYS A 573 -13.16 11.47 -20.22
CA CYS A 573 -13.41 11.80 -18.81
C CYS A 573 -12.47 10.99 -17.93
N TYR A 574 -12.41 9.68 -18.18
CA TYR A 574 -11.60 8.75 -17.41
C TYR A 574 -10.11 9.08 -17.53
N GLU A 575 -9.59 9.27 -18.74
CA GLU A 575 -8.18 9.62 -18.94
C GLU A 575 -7.83 11.01 -18.38
N TYR A 576 -8.78 11.95 -18.35
CA TYR A 576 -8.59 13.24 -17.69
C TYR A 576 -8.35 13.06 -16.18
N VAL A 577 -9.29 12.44 -15.47
CA VAL A 577 -9.19 12.22 -14.02
C VAL A 577 -7.98 11.34 -13.71
N ARG A 578 -7.75 10.28 -14.51
CA ARG A 578 -6.59 9.40 -14.37
C ARG A 578 -5.26 10.12 -14.52
N ARG A 579 -5.19 11.15 -15.38
CA ARG A 579 -3.97 11.96 -15.52
C ARG A 579 -3.74 12.82 -14.28
N MET A 580 -4.79 13.36 -13.67
CA MET A 580 -4.67 14.07 -12.39
C MET A 580 -4.17 13.14 -11.29
N GLU A 581 -4.74 11.94 -11.21
CA GLU A 581 -4.30 10.91 -10.27
C GLU A 581 -2.83 10.52 -10.47
N ARG A 582 -2.42 10.26 -11.72
CA ARG A 582 -1.02 9.97 -12.07
C ARG A 582 -0.07 11.12 -11.69
N ALA A 583 -0.46 12.36 -11.96
CA ALA A 583 0.38 13.52 -11.62
C ALA A 583 0.58 13.61 -10.10
N ALA A 584 -0.45 13.33 -9.31
CA ALA A 584 -0.34 13.31 -7.86
C ALA A 584 0.44 12.09 -7.32
N GLU A 585 0.32 10.90 -7.94
CA GLU A 585 1.17 9.73 -7.64
C GLU A 585 2.66 10.00 -7.92
N ASP A 586 2.96 10.78 -8.97
CA ASP A 586 4.33 11.14 -9.32
C ASP A 586 4.90 12.16 -8.30
N LEU A 587 4.09 13.12 -7.84
CA LEU A 587 4.45 14.04 -6.74
C LEU A 587 4.71 13.27 -5.43
N GLU A 588 3.85 12.32 -5.08
CA GLU A 588 4.04 11.44 -3.92
C GLU A 588 5.30 10.58 -4.05
N SER A 589 5.63 10.11 -5.25
CA SER A 589 6.87 9.34 -5.49
C SER A 589 8.12 10.17 -5.17
N GLY A 590 8.11 11.48 -5.48
CA GLY A 590 9.18 12.41 -5.07
C GLY A 590 9.29 12.55 -3.55
N ARG A 591 8.16 12.66 -2.85
CA ARG A 591 8.12 12.66 -1.37
C ARG A 591 8.56 11.33 -0.76
N LEU A 592 8.24 10.21 -1.40
CA LEU A 592 8.71 8.89 -0.97
C LEU A 592 10.24 8.81 -0.99
N LEU A 593 10.87 9.31 -2.06
CA LEU A 593 12.33 9.41 -2.13
C LEU A 593 12.88 10.34 -1.04
N TYR A 594 12.20 11.46 -0.76
CA TYR A 594 12.57 12.38 0.32
C TYR A 594 12.54 11.71 1.69
N VAL A 595 11.48 10.97 1.99
CA VAL A 595 11.37 10.19 3.23
C VAL A 595 12.52 9.20 3.33
N ALA A 596 12.79 8.42 2.28
CA ALA A 596 13.87 7.43 2.26
C ALA A 596 15.24 8.06 2.54
N ALA A 597 15.57 9.17 1.88
CA ALA A 597 16.84 9.87 2.07
C ALA A 597 16.99 10.45 3.48
N THR A 598 15.92 11.02 4.03
CA THR A 598 15.93 11.71 5.35
C THR A 598 15.89 10.75 6.55
N ARG A 599 15.85 9.43 6.33
CA ARG A 599 16.00 8.44 7.41
C ARG A 599 17.46 8.29 7.85
N ALA A 600 18.41 8.69 7.02
CA ALA A 600 19.83 8.50 7.28
C ALA A 600 20.40 9.55 8.26
N LYS A 601 21.04 9.09 9.33
CA LYS A 601 21.77 9.96 10.27
C LYS A 601 23.21 10.22 9.81
N THR A 602 23.91 9.16 9.39
CA THR A 602 25.33 9.25 9.03
C THR A 602 25.63 8.91 7.57
N ARG A 603 25.06 7.85 7.00
CA ARG A 603 25.36 7.44 5.61
C ARG A 603 24.09 7.07 4.85
N LEU A 604 23.99 7.55 3.62
CA LEU A 604 22.96 7.20 2.67
C LEU A 604 23.59 6.54 1.44
N HIS A 605 23.13 5.35 1.08
CA HIS A 605 23.55 4.64 -0.12
C HIS A 605 22.37 4.52 -1.08
N LEU A 606 22.53 5.04 -2.29
CA LEU A 606 21.53 5.05 -3.36
C LEU A 606 21.95 4.06 -4.44
N LEU A 607 21.13 3.02 -4.69
CA LEU A 607 21.45 1.96 -5.64
C LEU A 607 20.35 1.79 -6.69
N GLY A 608 20.76 1.46 -7.91
CA GLY A 608 19.85 1.08 -8.98
C GLY A 608 20.61 0.48 -10.16
N CYS A 609 19.87 -0.12 -11.10
CA CYS A 609 20.48 -0.59 -12.33
C CYS A 609 20.13 0.30 -13.53
N ILE A 610 21.06 0.39 -14.47
CA ILE A 610 20.89 1.14 -15.70
C ILE A 610 20.76 0.15 -16.86
N LYS A 611 19.84 0.42 -17.78
CA LYS A 611 19.78 -0.31 -19.05
C LYS A 611 20.69 0.38 -20.06
N ARG A 612 21.43 -0.40 -20.83
CA ARG A 612 22.22 0.14 -21.95
C ARG A 612 21.48 0.03 -23.28
N ALA A 613 21.79 0.93 -24.20
CA ALA A 613 21.43 0.83 -25.60
C ALA A 613 22.42 -0.09 -26.34
N ASP A 614 22.07 -0.45 -27.58
CA ASP A 614 22.86 -1.38 -28.40
C ASP A 614 24.25 -0.81 -28.76
N ASP A 615 24.41 0.51 -28.64
CA ASP A 615 25.66 1.26 -28.78
C ASP A 615 26.50 1.34 -27.48
N GLY A 616 26.00 0.81 -26.37
CA GLY A 616 26.67 0.80 -25.06
C GLY A 616 26.33 1.98 -24.14
N ASP A 617 25.60 2.99 -24.64
CA ASP A 617 25.23 4.17 -23.86
C ASP A 617 24.11 3.87 -22.85
N ALA A 618 24.16 4.56 -21.72
CA ALA A 618 23.13 4.46 -20.68
C ALA A 618 21.79 5.02 -21.18
N LYS A 619 20.73 4.22 -21.11
CA LYS A 619 19.36 4.69 -21.35
C LYS A 619 18.87 5.48 -20.14
N ALA A 620 18.11 6.53 -20.42
CA ALA A 620 17.41 7.27 -19.38
C ALA A 620 16.53 6.32 -18.53
N PRO A 621 16.52 6.49 -17.20
CA PRO A 621 15.67 5.69 -16.33
C PRO A 621 14.18 5.90 -16.66
N GLY A 622 13.36 4.92 -16.32
CA GLY A 622 11.92 5.01 -16.56
C GLY A 622 11.32 6.21 -15.82
N LYS A 623 10.44 6.99 -16.48
CA LYS A 623 9.86 8.23 -15.93
C LYS A 623 9.23 8.13 -14.54
N ARG A 624 8.77 6.93 -14.16
CA ARG A 624 8.12 6.65 -12.86
C ARG A 624 9.03 5.98 -11.83
N SER A 625 10.31 5.80 -12.17
CA SER A 625 11.32 5.31 -11.25
C SER A 625 11.77 6.43 -10.30
N LEU A 626 12.24 6.07 -9.12
CA LEU A 626 12.82 7.03 -8.18
C LEU A 626 14.18 7.56 -8.66
N LEU A 627 14.81 6.90 -9.63
CA LEU A 627 16.05 7.33 -10.26
C LEU A 627 15.84 8.43 -11.31
N HIS A 628 14.65 8.58 -11.89
CA HIS A 628 14.40 9.58 -12.94
C HIS A 628 14.56 11.05 -12.52
N PRO A 629 14.10 11.50 -11.34
CA PRO A 629 14.28 12.89 -10.92
C PRO A 629 15.67 13.19 -10.34
N LEU A 630 16.54 12.18 -10.23
CA LEU A 630 17.91 12.24 -9.72
C LEU A 630 18.90 12.30 -10.87
#